data_AF-A0A0D2L3D5-F1
#
_entry.id   AF-A0A0D2L3D5-F1
#
_cell.length_a   1.000
_cell.length_b   1.000
_cell.length_c   1.000
_cell.angle_alpha   90.00
_cell.angle_beta   90.00
_cell.angle_gamma   90.00
#
_symmetry.space_group_name_H-M   'P 1'
#
loop_
_entity.id
_entity.type
_entity.pdbx_description
1 polymer ?
#
loop_
_entity_poly.entity_id
_entity_poly.type
_entity_poly.pdbx_seq_one_letter_code
_entity_poly.pdbx_strand_id
1 'polypeptide(L)'
;MSDSAERPVVETPVLKQTLKVKSAAELYRELGQKFYGTPLYIPQPNARLSNAERREGIRPGSVGKITKSGNFDVLHNNVFKSIPTSDTSAVPVIDTPFGDGDIIEFKQFSAGSFLVTPGIYRKLLNGTYIRLAIYLVQSGALLLLPNGAYSEHFANTTKLFDYVLQNGPKLYAYANNIRGRQFKNGELSVVYNCPKSVSWAIATFQNTS
;
A
#
# COMPACT_ATOMS: atom_id res chain seq x y z
N MET A 1 -54.51 -48.49 19.03
CA MET A 1 -54.26 -47.06 19.25
C MET A 1 -52.78 -46.92 19.61
N SER A 2 -51.95 -46.54 18.63
CA SER A 2 -50.53 -46.23 18.84
C SER A 2 -50.37 -44.76 18.47
N ASP A 3 -50.15 -43.94 19.48
CA ASP A 3 -50.09 -42.49 19.40
C ASP A 3 -48.71 -42.09 18.86
N SER A 4 -48.67 -41.58 17.62
CA SER A 4 -47.44 -41.09 16.99
C SER A 4 -47.18 -39.68 17.48
N ALA A 5 -46.36 -39.55 18.52
CA ALA A 5 -45.89 -38.26 19.01
C ALA A 5 -44.97 -37.61 17.96
N GLU A 6 -45.50 -36.63 17.24
CA GLU A 6 -44.76 -35.72 16.37
C GLU A 6 -43.71 -34.97 17.19
N ARG A 7 -42.41 -35.16 16.87
CA ARG A 7 -41.33 -34.41 17.50
C ARG A 7 -41.34 -32.98 16.96
N PRO A 8 -41.24 -31.94 17.81
CA PRO A 8 -41.19 -30.57 17.33
C PRO A 8 -39.89 -30.36 16.53
N VAL A 9 -40.03 -29.84 15.31
CA VAL A 9 -38.90 -29.37 14.50
C VAL A 9 -38.31 -28.17 15.23
N VAL A 10 -37.14 -28.36 15.83
CA VAL A 10 -36.35 -27.25 16.39
C VAL A 10 -35.77 -26.49 15.21
N GLU A 11 -36.42 -25.39 14.82
CA GLU A 11 -35.86 -24.44 13.86
C GLU A 11 -34.53 -23.92 14.42
N THR A 12 -33.43 -24.34 13.80
CA THR A 12 -32.11 -23.84 14.15
C THR A 12 -32.06 -22.38 13.73
N PRO A 13 -31.78 -21.42 14.62
CA PRO A 13 -31.76 -20.02 14.25
C PRO A 13 -30.64 -19.82 13.22
N VAL A 14 -31.01 -19.50 11.98
CA VAL A 14 -30.08 -19.06 10.95
C VAL A 14 -29.42 -17.80 11.49
N LEU A 15 -28.14 -17.90 11.87
CA LEU A 15 -27.31 -16.77 12.23
C LEU A 15 -27.38 -15.79 11.05
N LYS A 16 -28.18 -14.72 11.20
CA LYS A 16 -28.13 -13.54 10.34
C LYS A 16 -26.79 -12.87 10.60
N GLN A 17 -25.76 -13.39 9.95
CA GLN A 17 -24.44 -12.78 9.98
C GLN A 17 -24.57 -11.49 9.19
N THR A 18 -24.74 -10.37 9.90
CA THR A 18 -24.70 -9.05 9.29
C THR A 18 -23.30 -8.87 8.71
N LEU A 19 -23.14 -9.12 7.41
CA LEU A 19 -21.86 -8.96 6.73
C LEU A 19 -21.49 -7.48 6.82
N LYS A 20 -20.39 -7.19 7.54
CA LYS A 20 -19.86 -5.83 7.62
C LYS A 20 -19.47 -5.41 6.21
N VAL A 21 -20.16 -4.42 5.66
CA VAL A 21 -19.83 -3.83 4.36
C VAL A 21 -18.42 -3.25 4.45
N LYS A 22 -17.52 -3.71 3.59
CA LYS A 22 -16.15 -3.22 3.52
C LYS A 22 -16.12 -1.97 2.65
N SER A 23 -15.41 -0.95 3.10
CA SER A 23 -15.05 0.19 2.25
C SER A 23 -14.16 -0.25 1.09
N ALA A 24 -14.11 0.53 0.00
CA ALA A 24 -13.17 0.29 -1.09
C ALA A 24 -11.71 0.21 -0.62
N ALA A 25 -11.36 0.96 0.43
CA ALA A 25 -10.05 0.90 1.07
C ALA A 25 -9.78 -0.43 1.77
N GLU A 26 -10.78 -0.98 2.47
CA GLU A 26 -10.67 -2.30 3.11
C GLU A 26 -10.56 -3.41 2.06
N LEU A 27 -11.29 -3.31 0.94
CA LEU A 27 -11.19 -4.26 -0.17
C LEU A 27 -9.84 -4.20 -0.87
N TYR A 28 -9.30 -3.01 -1.09
CA TYR A 28 -7.98 -2.85 -1.72
C TYR A 28 -6.86 -3.49 -0.88
N ARG A 29 -6.98 -3.46 0.45
CA ARG A 29 -6.01 -4.12 1.34
C ARG A 29 -5.97 -5.63 1.18
N GLU A 30 -7.00 -6.25 0.62
CA GLU A 30 -6.99 -7.69 0.35
C GLU A 30 -5.97 -8.10 -0.71
N LEU A 31 -5.51 -7.17 -1.57
CA LEU A 31 -4.38 -7.42 -2.46
C LEU A 31 -3.08 -7.69 -1.68
N GLY A 32 -2.96 -7.16 -0.45
CA GLY A 32 -1.73 -7.14 0.33
C GLY A 32 -1.41 -8.42 1.09
N GLN A 33 -2.24 -9.47 1.03
CA GLN A 33 -2.04 -10.67 1.86
C GLN A 33 -0.83 -11.54 1.46
N LYS A 34 -0.11 -11.19 0.39
CA LYS A 34 1.10 -11.92 -0.05
C LYS A 34 2.18 -10.96 -0.56
N PHE A 35 3.29 -10.88 0.17
CA PHE A 35 4.66 -10.50 -0.24
C PHE A 35 4.94 -9.13 -0.92
N TYR A 36 3.94 -8.31 -1.24
CA TYR A 36 4.15 -7.09 -2.04
C TYR A 36 4.12 -5.77 -1.25
N GLY A 37 4.11 -5.84 0.08
CA GLY A 37 4.10 -4.67 0.97
C GLY A 37 2.69 -4.16 1.30
N THR A 38 2.61 -2.90 1.73
CA THR A 38 1.34 -2.30 2.19
C THR A 38 0.66 -1.52 1.05
N PRO A 39 -0.51 -1.97 0.55
CA PRO A 39 -1.25 -1.23 -0.45
C PRO A 39 -1.78 0.11 0.12
N LEU A 40 -1.55 1.21 -0.59
CA LEU A 40 -2.07 2.54 -0.26
C LEU A 40 -3.42 2.80 -0.94
N TYR A 41 -4.45 3.15 -0.17
CA TYR A 41 -5.76 3.49 -0.73
C TYR A 41 -5.71 4.75 -1.59
N ILE A 42 -4.87 5.72 -1.23
CA ILE A 42 -4.62 6.94 -1.99
C ILE A 42 -3.13 6.93 -2.37
N PRO A 43 -2.75 6.28 -3.48
CA PRO A 43 -1.36 6.17 -3.91
C PRO A 43 -0.84 7.45 -4.58
N GLN A 44 -1.70 8.41 -4.90
CA GLN A 44 -1.31 9.63 -5.61
C GLN A 44 -0.39 10.51 -4.76
N PRO A 45 0.66 11.10 -5.35
CA PRO A 45 1.49 12.06 -4.64
C PRO A 45 0.67 13.32 -4.32
N ASN A 46 1.12 14.07 -3.31
CA ASN A 46 0.52 15.36 -2.98
C ASN A 46 0.55 16.28 -4.22
N ALA A 47 -0.62 16.79 -4.63
CA ALA A 47 -0.77 17.61 -5.83
C ALA A 47 -0.02 18.95 -5.77
N ARG A 48 0.39 19.39 -4.56
CA ARG A 48 1.20 20.60 -4.33
C ARG A 48 2.70 20.38 -4.54
N LEU A 49 3.17 19.14 -4.70
CA LEU A 49 4.56 18.86 -5.01
C LEU A 49 4.91 19.33 -6.43
N SER A 50 6.20 19.62 -6.65
CA SER A 50 6.69 19.98 -7.99
C SER A 50 6.43 18.84 -9.00
N ASN A 51 6.40 19.18 -10.29
CA ASN A 51 6.22 18.17 -11.35
C ASN A 51 7.31 17.08 -11.30
N ALA A 52 8.53 17.43 -10.92
CA ALA A 52 9.64 16.48 -10.78
C ALA A 52 9.38 15.51 -9.62
N GLU A 53 9.03 16.01 -8.44
CA GLU A 53 8.73 15.18 -7.26
C GLU A 53 7.48 14.31 -7.47
N ARG A 54 6.46 14.81 -8.15
CA ARG A 54 5.26 14.01 -8.47
C ARG A 54 5.56 12.88 -9.46
N ARG A 55 6.44 13.11 -10.43
CA ARG A 55 6.88 12.07 -11.38
C ARG A 55 7.77 11.04 -10.71
N GLU A 56 8.62 11.48 -9.79
CA GLU A 56 9.49 10.61 -9.00
C GLU A 56 8.68 9.73 -8.04
N GLY A 57 7.67 10.34 -7.40
CA GLY A 57 6.84 9.67 -6.42
C GLY A 57 7.62 9.27 -5.17
N ILE A 58 7.15 8.20 -4.55
CA ILE A 58 7.80 7.58 -3.39
C ILE A 58 8.98 6.73 -3.88
N ARG A 59 10.07 6.70 -3.13
CA ARG A 59 11.25 5.86 -3.39
C ARG A 59 11.64 5.07 -2.15
N PRO A 60 12.42 3.98 -2.27
CA PRO A 60 13.11 3.44 -1.12
C PRO A 60 13.92 4.55 -0.43
N GLY A 61 13.89 4.57 0.90
CA GLY A 61 14.41 5.66 1.71
C GLY A 61 13.43 6.81 1.96
N SER A 62 12.23 6.84 1.37
CA SER A 62 11.21 7.82 1.77
C SER A 62 10.73 7.52 3.20
N VAL A 63 10.63 8.56 4.04
CA VAL A 63 10.19 8.46 5.44
C VAL A 63 8.89 9.23 5.61
N GLY A 64 7.93 8.65 6.31
CA GLY A 64 6.59 9.24 6.47
C GLY A 64 5.69 8.41 7.38
N LYS A 65 4.38 8.58 7.22
CA LYS A 65 3.38 7.71 7.85
C LYS A 65 2.24 7.39 6.88
N ILE A 66 1.61 6.24 7.08
CA ILE A 66 0.33 5.94 6.43
C ILE A 66 -0.76 6.65 7.23
N THR A 67 -1.50 7.55 6.57
CA THR A 67 -2.56 8.33 7.20
C THR A 67 -3.84 7.50 7.37
N LYS A 68 -4.79 8.00 8.17
CA LYS A 68 -6.12 7.41 8.29
C LYS A 68 -6.90 7.43 6.96
N SER A 69 -6.67 8.42 6.10
CA SER A 69 -7.24 8.48 4.75
C SER A 69 -6.57 7.51 3.78
N GLY A 70 -5.47 6.86 4.18
CA GLY A 70 -4.81 5.81 3.39
C GLY A 70 -3.84 6.31 2.33
N ASN A 71 -3.41 7.58 2.41
CA ASN A 71 -2.23 8.07 1.68
C ASN A 71 -0.96 7.90 2.52
N PHE A 72 0.19 7.89 1.86
CA PHE A 72 1.47 8.02 2.55
C PHE A 72 1.81 9.52 2.67
N ASP A 73 1.83 10.03 3.90
CA ASP A 73 2.25 11.40 4.20
C ASP A 73 3.77 11.43 4.33
N VAL A 74 4.42 11.86 3.25
CA VAL A 74 5.87 11.92 3.19
C VAL A 74 6.39 13.05 4.06
N LEU A 75 7.19 12.69 5.07
CA LEU A 75 7.93 13.64 5.90
C LEU A 75 9.20 14.11 5.18
N HIS A 76 9.88 13.15 4.53
CA HIS A 76 11.07 13.39 3.72
C HIS A 76 11.09 12.41 2.56
N ASN A 77 11.15 12.93 1.33
CA ASN A 77 11.10 12.09 0.11
C ASN A 77 12.32 11.20 0.00
N ASN A 78 13.43 11.56 0.65
CA ASN A 78 14.68 10.93 0.37
C ASN A 78 15.68 11.02 1.54
N VAL A 79 15.88 9.93 2.30
CA VAL A 79 17.00 9.87 3.25
C VAL A 79 18.34 10.21 2.58
N PHE A 80 18.55 10.00 1.28
CA PHE A 80 19.73 10.33 0.47
C PHE A 80 19.97 11.84 0.21
N LYS A 81 19.04 12.74 0.55
CA LYS A 81 19.26 14.19 0.41
C LYS A 81 19.23 14.86 1.77
N SER A 82 20.27 15.66 2.06
CA SER A 82 20.24 16.62 3.16
C SER A 82 18.98 17.47 3.02
N ILE A 83 18.26 17.69 4.11
CA ILE A 83 17.03 18.49 4.12
C ILE A 83 17.45 19.94 3.79
N PRO A 84 17.11 20.52 2.62
CA PRO A 84 17.60 21.84 2.27
C PRO A 84 16.92 22.90 3.13
N THR A 85 17.78 23.71 3.73
CA THR A 85 17.52 24.82 4.63
C THR A 85 16.96 26.02 3.86
N SER A 86 15.67 26.30 3.98
CA SER A 86 15.14 27.64 3.67
C SER A 86 14.69 28.40 4.92
N ASP A 87 14.63 27.73 6.09
CA ASP A 87 14.51 28.39 7.39
C ASP A 87 15.52 27.75 8.36
N THR A 88 16.63 28.44 8.52
CA THR A 88 17.81 28.07 9.32
C THR A 88 17.53 28.12 10.82
N SER A 89 17.51 26.95 11.49
CA SER A 89 18.10 26.69 12.83
C SER A 89 17.53 25.46 13.55
N ALA A 90 16.36 24.94 13.16
CA ALA A 90 15.64 23.95 13.98
C ALA A 90 15.55 22.53 13.40
N VAL A 91 16.21 22.25 12.27
CA VAL A 91 16.18 20.92 11.65
C VAL A 91 17.48 20.17 11.98
N PRO A 92 17.40 18.94 12.54
CA PRO A 92 18.60 18.13 12.70
C PRO A 92 19.16 17.83 11.31
N VAL A 93 20.43 18.19 11.07
CA VAL A 93 21.18 17.63 9.94
C VAL A 93 21.28 16.13 10.22
N ILE A 94 20.53 15.36 9.45
CA ILE A 94 20.64 13.91 9.46
C ILE A 94 21.47 13.55 8.23
N ASP A 95 22.77 13.41 8.42
CA ASP A 95 23.68 12.93 7.38
C ASP A 95 23.30 11.53 6.97
N THR A 96 23.33 11.29 5.66
CA THR A 96 22.86 10.04 5.09
C THR A 96 24.02 9.22 4.55
N PRO A 97 24.21 7.98 5.04
CA PRO A 97 25.33 7.14 4.61
C PRO A 97 25.04 6.40 3.31
N PHE A 98 24.02 6.83 2.56
CA PHE A 98 23.48 6.09 1.44
C PHE A 98 23.58 6.94 0.15
N GLY A 99 23.67 6.27 -1.01
CA GLY A 99 23.58 6.89 -2.33
C GLY A 99 22.77 6.06 -3.31
N ASP A 100 22.68 6.51 -4.57
CA ASP A 100 21.90 5.81 -5.60
C ASP A 100 22.35 4.35 -5.82
N GLY A 101 23.61 4.03 -5.53
CA GLY A 101 24.14 2.66 -5.59
C GLY A 101 23.62 1.71 -4.51
N ASP A 102 22.96 2.22 -3.46
CA ASP A 102 22.26 1.39 -2.46
C ASP A 102 20.86 0.97 -2.93
N ILE A 103 20.40 1.48 -4.07
CA ILE A 103 19.13 1.10 -4.70
C ILE A 103 19.38 0.09 -5.82
N ILE A 104 18.67 -1.03 -5.74
CA ILE A 104 18.65 -2.04 -6.78
C ILE A 104 17.27 -2.07 -7.43
N GLU A 105 17.24 -2.20 -8.75
CA GLU A 105 16.01 -2.24 -9.54
C GLU A 105 15.89 -3.58 -10.26
N PHE A 106 14.71 -4.19 -10.20
CA PHE A 106 14.41 -5.40 -10.96
C PHE A 106 13.03 -5.30 -11.60
N LYS A 107 12.87 -5.92 -12.77
CA LYS A 107 11.55 -6.10 -13.38
C LYS A 107 10.75 -7.12 -12.55
N GLN A 108 9.75 -6.65 -11.83
CA GLN A 108 8.91 -7.50 -10.98
C GLN A 108 7.72 -8.07 -11.73
N PHE A 109 7.13 -7.30 -12.64
CA PHE A 109 5.95 -7.68 -13.41
C PHE A 109 6.16 -7.42 -14.90
N SER A 110 5.70 -8.37 -15.72
CA SER A 110 5.74 -8.23 -17.18
C SER A 110 4.57 -7.40 -17.68
N ALA A 111 4.67 -6.90 -18.91
CA ALA A 111 3.57 -6.21 -19.56
C ALA A 111 2.31 -7.11 -19.58
N GLY A 112 1.16 -6.54 -19.23
CA GLY A 112 -0.11 -7.25 -19.11
C GLY A 112 -0.28 -8.08 -17.83
N SER A 113 0.64 -8.00 -16.87
CA SER A 113 0.46 -8.58 -15.53
C SER A 113 -0.69 -7.92 -14.78
N PHE A 114 -1.26 -8.64 -13.82
CA PHE A 114 -2.30 -8.14 -12.94
C PHE A 114 -2.24 -8.82 -11.56
N LEU A 115 -2.63 -8.09 -10.52
CA LEU A 115 -2.84 -8.61 -9.17
C LEU A 115 -4.35 -8.67 -8.90
N VAL A 116 -4.81 -9.76 -8.31
CA VAL A 116 -6.24 -9.96 -8.02
C VAL A 116 -6.43 -10.64 -6.67
N THR A 117 -7.56 -10.35 -6.03
CA THR A 117 -8.06 -11.17 -4.92
C THR A 117 -8.16 -12.64 -5.37
N PRO A 118 -7.71 -13.60 -4.54
CA PRO A 118 -7.87 -15.03 -4.82
C PRO A 118 -9.33 -15.38 -5.18
N GLY A 119 -9.53 -16.23 -6.19
CA GLY A 119 -10.87 -16.58 -6.71
C GLY A 119 -11.33 -15.74 -7.90
N ILE A 120 -10.58 -14.72 -8.31
CA ILE A 120 -10.78 -14.01 -9.56
C ILE A 120 -9.92 -14.66 -10.65
N TYR A 121 -10.52 -14.99 -11.79
CA TYR A 121 -9.83 -15.70 -12.88
C TYR A 121 -9.90 -14.93 -14.20
N ARG A 122 -8.84 -15.04 -15.00
CA ARG A 122 -8.78 -14.47 -16.35
C ARG A 122 -9.33 -15.44 -17.38
N LYS A 123 -10.19 -14.94 -18.29
CA LYS A 123 -10.56 -15.65 -19.51
C LYS A 123 -10.21 -14.81 -20.73
N LEU A 124 -9.26 -15.30 -21.54
CA LEU A 124 -8.96 -14.71 -22.84
C LEU A 124 -10.15 -14.95 -23.78
N LEU A 125 -10.62 -13.88 -24.44
CA LEU A 125 -11.63 -13.99 -25.49
C LEU A 125 -11.07 -13.40 -26.79
N ASN A 126 -10.96 -14.24 -27.82
CA ASN A 126 -10.70 -13.90 -29.22
C ASN A 126 -9.62 -12.83 -29.46
N GLY A 127 -8.53 -12.88 -28.69
CA GLY A 127 -7.29 -12.11 -28.89
C GLY A 127 -7.35 -10.59 -28.67
N THR A 128 -8.54 -9.97 -28.64
CA THR A 128 -8.68 -8.50 -28.69
C THR A 128 -9.08 -7.88 -27.35
N TYR A 129 -9.76 -8.63 -26.49
CA TYR A 129 -10.23 -8.13 -25.19
C TYR A 129 -9.91 -9.12 -24.08
N ILE A 130 -9.47 -8.60 -22.93
CA ILE A 130 -9.35 -9.37 -21.70
C ILE A 130 -10.68 -9.26 -20.96
N ARG A 131 -11.41 -10.38 -20.78
CA ARG A 131 -12.50 -10.45 -19.80
C ARG A 131 -11.98 -11.10 -18.52
N LEU A 132 -12.26 -10.45 -17.41
CA LEU A 132 -12.04 -11.01 -16.09
C LEU A 132 -13.36 -11.59 -15.59
N ALA A 133 -13.34 -12.84 -15.17
CA ALA A 133 -14.50 -13.53 -14.64
C ALA A 133 -14.28 -13.77 -13.14
N ILE A 134 -15.24 -13.30 -12.37
CA ILE A 134 -15.22 -13.34 -10.91
C ILE A 134 -16.13 -14.51 -10.51
N TYR A 135 -15.55 -15.57 -9.96
CA TYR A 135 -16.30 -16.73 -9.49
C TYR A 135 -16.16 -16.82 -7.97
N LEU A 136 -17.29 -16.88 -7.27
CA LEU A 136 -17.38 -17.22 -5.83
C LEU A 136 -16.90 -16.17 -4.82
N VAL A 137 -16.41 -15.02 -5.25
CA VAL A 137 -15.98 -13.93 -4.35
C VAL A 137 -17.10 -12.91 -4.15
N GLN A 138 -17.49 -12.70 -2.89
CA GLN A 138 -18.45 -11.64 -2.51
C GLN A 138 -17.87 -10.25 -2.68
N SER A 139 -16.55 -10.11 -2.67
CA SER A 139 -15.87 -8.84 -2.89
C SER A 139 -14.44 -9.07 -3.34
N GLY A 140 -13.81 -8.06 -3.91
CA GLY A 140 -12.41 -8.16 -4.28
C GLY A 140 -11.85 -6.91 -4.93
N ALA A 141 -10.57 -7.01 -5.26
CA ALA A 141 -9.79 -5.97 -5.90
C ALA A 141 -8.98 -6.55 -7.07
N LEU A 142 -8.72 -5.69 -8.05
CA LEU A 142 -7.92 -5.94 -9.24
C LEU A 142 -6.97 -4.75 -9.44
N LEU A 143 -5.70 -5.04 -9.70
CA LEU A 143 -4.71 -4.08 -10.18
C LEU A 143 -4.16 -4.57 -11.52
N LEU A 144 -4.37 -3.81 -12.58
CA LEU A 144 -3.84 -4.06 -13.92
C LEU A 144 -2.54 -3.28 -14.13
N LEU A 145 -1.55 -3.93 -14.74
CA LEU A 145 -0.24 -3.36 -15.06
C LEU A 145 0.06 -3.52 -16.57
N PRO A 146 -0.53 -2.68 -17.45
CA PRO A 146 -0.38 -2.82 -18.90
C PRO A 146 1.07 -2.85 -19.37
N ASN A 147 1.90 -1.94 -18.87
CA ASN A 147 3.34 -1.90 -19.17
C ASN A 147 4.20 -2.68 -18.16
N GLY A 148 3.58 -3.47 -17.27
CA GLY A 148 4.26 -4.19 -16.20
C GLY A 148 4.68 -3.25 -15.07
N ALA A 149 5.63 -3.69 -14.26
CA ALA A 149 6.17 -2.90 -13.17
C ALA A 149 7.60 -3.34 -12.82
N TYR A 150 8.39 -2.37 -12.41
CA TYR A 150 9.71 -2.54 -11.83
C TYR A 150 9.58 -2.41 -10.32
N SER A 151 10.57 -2.87 -9.59
CA SER A 151 10.62 -2.72 -8.15
C SER A 151 11.97 -2.15 -7.78
N GLU A 152 11.94 -1.00 -7.11
CA GLU A 152 13.13 -0.39 -6.51
C GLU A 152 13.23 -0.92 -5.07
N HIS A 153 14.40 -1.41 -4.69
CA HIS A 153 14.66 -1.93 -3.35
C HIS A 153 15.92 -1.32 -2.76
N PHE A 154 15.93 -1.19 -1.45
CA PHE A 154 17.16 -0.91 -0.71
C PHE A 154 17.99 -2.20 -0.61
N ALA A 155 19.22 -2.20 -1.11
CA ALA A 155 20.08 -3.38 -1.12
C ALA A 155 20.46 -3.84 0.30
N ASN A 156 20.78 -2.89 1.17
CA ASN A 156 21.13 -3.15 2.56
C ASN A 156 20.03 -2.64 3.51
N THR A 157 18.96 -3.42 3.64
CA THR A 157 17.83 -3.09 4.53
C THR A 157 18.24 -3.03 5.99
N THR A 158 19.22 -3.82 6.43
CA THR A 158 19.76 -3.77 7.80
C THR A 158 20.35 -2.40 8.10
N LYS A 159 21.26 -1.90 7.25
CA LYS A 159 21.87 -0.58 7.39
C LYS A 159 20.81 0.53 7.37
N LEU A 160 19.79 0.41 6.51
CA LEU A 160 18.65 1.34 6.48
C LEU A 160 17.89 1.35 7.81
N PHE A 161 17.58 0.18 8.36
CA PHE A 161 16.83 0.10 9.62
C PHE A 161 17.66 0.58 10.81
N ASP A 162 18.95 0.24 10.88
CA ASP A 162 19.87 0.77 11.90
C ASP A 162 19.91 2.29 11.87
N TYR A 163 20.01 2.87 10.67
CA TYR A 163 19.98 4.31 10.48
C TYR A 163 18.65 4.94 10.95
N VAL A 164 17.51 4.33 10.61
CA VAL A 164 16.19 4.82 11.03
C VAL A 164 16.00 4.68 12.54
N LEU A 165 16.50 3.61 13.16
CA LEU A 165 16.45 3.42 14.61
C LEU A 165 17.31 4.47 15.34
N GLN A 166 18.54 4.67 14.87
CA GLN A 166 19.47 5.65 15.44
C GLN A 166 18.94 7.09 15.31
N ASN A 167 18.28 7.42 14.19
CA ASN A 167 17.78 8.75 13.92
C ASN A 167 16.29 8.95 14.22
N GLY A 168 15.59 7.89 14.68
CA GLY A 168 14.17 7.90 14.98
C GLY A 168 13.74 9.06 15.88
N PRO A 169 14.40 9.31 17.03
CA PRO A 169 14.08 10.45 17.89
C PRO A 169 14.17 11.80 17.18
N LYS A 170 15.18 12.00 16.32
CA LYS A 170 15.35 13.22 15.53
C LYS A 170 14.24 13.36 14.49
N LEU A 171 13.85 12.27 13.84
CA LEU A 171 12.76 12.24 12.86
C LEU A 171 11.40 12.56 13.52
N TYR A 172 11.11 12.00 14.69
CA TYR A 172 9.92 12.35 15.47
C TYR A 172 9.92 13.81 15.92
N ALA A 173 11.06 14.32 16.43
CA ALA A 173 11.18 15.72 16.83
C ALA A 173 10.94 16.66 15.64
N TYR A 174 11.52 16.36 14.47
CA TYR A 174 11.27 17.11 13.25
C TYR A 174 9.79 17.03 12.83
N ALA A 175 9.20 15.83 12.80
CA ALA A 175 7.80 15.65 12.41
C ALA A 175 6.83 16.40 13.33
N ASN A 176 7.05 16.36 14.64
CA ASN A 176 6.10 16.84 15.63
C ASN A 176 6.35 18.27 16.06
N ASN A 177 7.61 18.62 16.35
CA ASN A 177 7.96 19.92 16.93
C ASN A 177 8.16 20.97 15.84
N ILE A 178 8.67 20.57 14.66
CA ILE A 178 8.94 21.50 13.55
C ILE A 178 7.79 21.50 12.55
N ARG A 179 7.33 20.32 12.13
CA ARG A 179 6.30 20.18 11.08
C ARG A 179 4.88 20.09 11.62
N GLY A 180 4.68 19.97 12.94
CA GLY A 180 3.36 19.93 13.57
C GLY A 180 2.48 18.73 13.19
N ARG A 181 3.08 17.62 12.70
CA ARG A 181 2.33 16.50 12.08
C ARG A 181 1.81 15.45 13.04
N GLN A 182 2.12 15.55 14.33
CA GLN A 182 1.59 14.70 15.42
C GLN A 182 1.69 13.19 15.14
N PHE A 183 2.86 12.72 14.71
CA PHE A 183 3.22 11.30 14.64
C PHE A 183 3.22 10.69 16.04
N LYS A 184 2.49 9.59 16.22
CA LYS A 184 2.52 8.78 17.44
C LYS A 184 3.64 7.74 17.37
N ASN A 185 4.06 7.24 18.53
CA ASN A 185 5.03 6.14 18.57
C ASN A 185 4.51 4.95 17.74
N GLY A 186 5.36 4.43 16.86
CA GLY A 186 5.04 3.37 15.90
C GLY A 186 4.42 3.83 14.58
N GLU A 187 4.11 5.12 14.38
CA GLU A 187 3.57 5.61 13.10
C GLU A 187 4.65 5.96 12.07
N LEU A 188 5.90 6.18 12.51
CA LEU A 188 7.01 6.43 11.60
C LEU A 188 7.29 5.19 10.75
N SER A 189 7.20 5.35 9.44
CA SER A 189 7.38 4.30 8.44
C SER A 189 8.46 4.71 7.46
N VAL A 190 9.29 3.75 7.07
CA VAL A 190 10.30 3.89 6.00
C VAL A 190 9.96 2.97 4.85
N VAL A 191 10.06 3.47 3.63
CA VAL A 191 9.91 2.67 2.42
C VAL A 191 11.25 2.01 2.13
N TYR A 192 11.29 0.69 2.09
CA TYR A 192 12.53 -0.06 1.76
C TYR A 192 12.39 -0.86 0.44
N ASN A 193 11.18 -0.96 -0.08
CA ASN A 193 10.83 -1.58 -1.35
C ASN A 193 9.60 -0.86 -1.92
N CYS A 194 9.60 -0.56 -3.22
CA CYS A 194 8.48 0.06 -3.90
C CYS A 194 8.33 -0.46 -5.34
N PRO A 195 7.24 -1.20 -5.66
CA PRO A 195 6.86 -1.46 -7.03
C PRO A 195 6.40 -0.18 -7.73
N LYS A 196 6.94 0.09 -8.92
CA LYS A 196 6.63 1.24 -9.77
C LYS A 196 6.15 0.78 -11.13
N SER A 197 5.13 1.46 -11.63
CA SER A 197 4.63 1.28 -12.99
C SER A 197 4.38 2.62 -13.66
N VAL A 198 4.69 2.70 -14.95
CA VAL A 198 4.35 3.86 -15.79
C VAL A 198 2.85 3.92 -16.12
N SER A 199 2.14 2.81 -15.99
CA SER A 199 0.72 2.70 -16.30
C SER A 199 0.06 1.66 -15.40
N TRP A 200 -1.01 2.02 -14.72
CA TRP A 200 -1.77 1.08 -13.91
C TRP A 200 -3.24 1.46 -13.87
N ALA A 201 -4.09 0.48 -13.61
CA ALA A 201 -5.51 0.69 -13.37
C ALA A 201 -5.97 -0.19 -12.23
N ILE A 202 -6.87 0.32 -11.41
CA ILE A 202 -7.40 -0.37 -10.24
C ILE A 202 -8.92 -0.48 -10.36
N ALA A 203 -9.48 -1.61 -9.91
CA ALA A 203 -10.90 -1.76 -9.70
C ALA A 203 -11.16 -2.53 -8.38
N THR A 204 -12.19 -2.13 -7.64
CA THR A 204 -12.69 -2.85 -6.47
C THR A 204 -14.18 -3.10 -6.65
N PHE A 205 -14.68 -4.24 -6.19
CA PHE A 205 -16.10 -4.57 -6.24
C PHE A 205 -16.55 -5.23 -4.95
N GLN A 206 -17.83 -5.07 -4.64
CA GLN A 206 -18.52 -5.80 -3.59
C GLN A 206 -19.90 -6.19 -4.11
N ASN A 207 -20.19 -7.49 -4.04
CA ASN A 207 -21.50 -8.05 -4.28
C ASN A 207 -22.32 -7.97 -3.00
N THR A 208 -23.31 -7.07 -2.97
CA THR A 208 -24.21 -6.83 -1.84
C THR A 208 -25.57 -7.51 -2.01
N SER A 209 -25.67 -8.49 -2.91
CA SER A 209 -26.92 -9.21 -3.18
C SER A 209 -27.22 -10.24 -2.10
#